data_AF-A0A958SZY5-F1
#
_entry.id   AF-A0A958SZY5-F1
#
_cell.length_a   1.000
_cell.length_b   1.000
_cell.length_c   1.000
_cell.angle_alpha   90.00
_cell.angle_beta   90.00
_cell.angle_gamma   90.00
#
_symmetry.space_group_name_H-M   'P 1'
#
loop_
_entity.id
_entity.type
_entity.pdbx_description
1 polymer ?
#
loop_
_entity_poly.entity_id
_entity_poly.type
_entity_poly.pdbx_seq_one_letter_code
_entity_poly.pdbx_strand_id
1 'polypeptide(L)' 'QKTFTVNDYMDMGLGWHLIKAKSGANYVWHNGGTGGYSSSMALDIENKIGLIILSNVSAFNSKSGAIDGLCFGLLKNME' A
#
# COMPACT_ATOMS: atom_id res chain seq x y z
N GLN A 1 1.13 -13.98 -6.39
CA GLN A 1 0.19 -15.12 -6.32
C GLN A 1 -0.69 -14.95 -5.09
N LYS A 2 -2.01 -15.11 -5.23
CA LYS A 2 -2.96 -15.06 -4.13
C LYS A 2 -2.87 -16.32 -3.26
N THR A 3 -2.93 -16.16 -1.95
CA THR A 3 -2.96 -17.22 -0.93
C THR A 3 -4.34 -17.31 -0.27
N PHE A 4 -4.98 -16.19 0.09
CA PHE A 4 -6.35 -16.17 0.62
C PHE A 4 -7.09 -14.86 0.30
N THR A 5 -8.42 -14.86 0.41
CA THR A 5 -9.28 -13.66 0.27
C THR A 5 -9.56 -13.08 1.65
N VAL A 6 -9.38 -11.77 1.85
CA VAL A 6 -9.78 -11.10 3.11
C VAL A 6 -11.20 -10.56 2.99
N ASN A 7 -11.48 -9.86 1.89
CA ASN A 7 -12.78 -9.29 1.56
C ASN A 7 -12.86 -9.01 0.05
N ASP A 8 -13.95 -8.39 -0.39
CA ASP A 8 -14.21 -8.10 -1.82
C ASP A 8 -13.13 -7.24 -2.48
N TYR A 9 -12.40 -6.43 -1.71
CA TYR A 9 -11.42 -5.46 -2.20
C TYR A 9 -9.97 -5.86 -1.90
N MET A 10 -9.73 -6.94 -1.16
CA MET A 10 -8.39 -7.31 -0.73
C MET A 10 -8.21 -8.83 -0.67
N ASP A 11 -7.21 -9.27 -1.42
CA ASP A 11 -6.62 -10.60 -1.31
C ASP A 11 -5.26 -10.51 -0.60
N MET A 12 -4.73 -11.65 -0.19
CA MET A 12 -3.41 -11.77 0.43
C MET A 12 -2.49 -12.60 -0.44
N GLY A 13 -1.21 -12.25 -0.45
CA GLY A 13 -0.12 -13.03 -1.01
C GLY A 13 0.86 -13.47 0.09
N LEU A 14 2.09 -13.80 -0.29
CA LEU A 14 3.16 -14.10 0.65
C LEU A 14 3.75 -12.80 1.22
N GLY A 15 3.15 -12.28 2.30
CA GLY A 15 3.58 -11.02 2.92
C GLY A 15 3.22 -9.77 2.12
N TRP A 16 2.16 -9.83 1.31
CA TRP A 16 1.66 -8.72 0.49
C TRP A 16 0.15 -8.66 0.54
N HIS A 17 -0.39 -7.44 0.56
CA HIS A 17 -1.79 -7.17 0.31
C HIS A 17 -1.99 -6.98 -1.20
N LEU A 18 -2.99 -7.64 -1.76
CA LEU A 18 -3.37 -7.54 -3.18
C LEU A 18 -4.68 -6.74 -3.24
N ILE A 19 -4.56 -5.45 -3.52
CA ILE A 19 -5.65 -4.47 -3.44
C ILE A 19 -6.36 -4.37 -4.79
N LYS A 20 -7.69 -4.45 -4.76
CA LYS A 20 -8.57 -4.22 -5.91
C LYS A 20 -9.21 -2.84 -5.75
N ALA A 21 -8.65 -1.86 -6.44
CA ALA A 21 -9.16 -0.50 -6.39
C ALA A 21 -10.53 -0.41 -7.08
N LYS A 22 -11.36 0.54 -6.65
CA LYS A 22 -12.66 0.81 -7.30
C LYS A 22 -12.53 1.25 -8.75
N SER A 23 -11.36 1.77 -9.16
CA SER A 23 -11.04 2.10 -10.55
C SER A 23 -10.86 0.86 -11.44
N GLY A 24 -10.76 -0.33 -10.85
CA GLY A 24 -10.39 -1.58 -11.53
C GLY A 24 -8.90 -1.90 -11.47
N ALA A 25 -8.07 -0.96 -11.00
CA ALA A 25 -6.63 -1.16 -10.85
C ALA A 25 -6.31 -2.20 -9.76
N ASN A 26 -5.27 -3.00 -10.01
CA ASN A 26 -4.78 -4.01 -9.09
C ASN A 26 -3.41 -3.62 -8.54
N TYR A 27 -3.31 -3.42 -7.23
CA TYR A 27 -2.06 -3.01 -6.59
C TYR A 27 -1.51 -4.11 -5.69
N VAL A 28 -0.19 -4.27 -5.70
CA VAL A 28 0.54 -5.04 -4.69
C VAL A 28 1.06 -4.06 -3.65
N TRP A 29 0.62 -4.19 -2.41
CA TRP A 29 0.88 -3.21 -1.37
C TRP A 29 1.28 -3.85 -0.04
N HIS A 30 2.17 -3.19 0.69
CA HIS A 30 2.44 -3.50 2.08
C HIS A 30 2.93 -2.23 2.80
N ASN A 31 2.51 -2.04 4.04
CA ASN A 31 3.03 -0.99 4.90
C ASN A 31 3.96 -1.54 5.99
N GLY A 32 4.61 -0.66 6.71
CA GLY A 32 5.50 -1.02 7.81
C GLY A 32 5.39 -0.01 8.92
N GLY A 33 5.63 -0.46 10.15
CA GLY A 33 5.50 0.38 11.33
C GLY A 33 6.37 -0.09 12.49
N THR A 34 7.10 0.85 13.06
CA THR A 34 7.82 0.68 14.34
C THR A 34 7.59 1.91 15.22
N GLY A 35 8.15 1.93 16.44
CA GLY A 35 7.97 3.04 17.38
C GLY A 35 8.44 4.41 16.87
N GLY A 36 9.35 4.46 15.89
CA GLY A 36 9.85 5.73 15.33
C GLY A 36 9.54 5.96 13.85
N TYR A 37 8.99 4.97 13.15
CA TYR A 37 8.92 4.99 11.69
C TYR A 37 7.64 4.34 11.16
N SER A 38 7.27 4.76 9.96
CA SER A 38 6.23 4.16 9.15
C SER A 38 6.64 4.17 7.69
N SER A 39 6.14 3.21 6.94
CA SER A 39 6.44 3.06 5.51
C SER A 39 5.23 2.57 4.76
N SER A 40 5.19 2.85 3.47
CA SER A 40 4.17 2.34 2.55
C SER A 40 4.81 2.05 1.20
N MET A 41 4.54 0.88 0.64
CA MET A 41 5.05 0.49 -0.67
C MET A 41 3.91 -0.07 -1.50
N ALA A 42 3.68 0.51 -2.67
CA ALA A 42 2.66 0.07 -3.63
C ALA A 42 3.29 -0.15 -5.00
N LEU A 43 2.85 -1.20 -5.68
CA LEU A 43 3.25 -1.53 -7.04
C LEU A 43 2.00 -1.66 -7.92
N ASP A 44 2.01 -0.96 -9.03
CA ASP A 44 1.15 -1.21 -10.17
C ASP A 44 1.96 -2.00 -11.21
N ILE A 45 1.67 -3.29 -11.29
CA ILE A 45 2.39 -4.21 -12.18
C ILE A 45 2.01 -3.98 -13.64
N GLU A 46 0.77 -3.57 -13.91
CA GLU A 46 0.26 -3.35 -15.25
C GLU A 46 0.96 -2.14 -15.89
N ASN A 47 1.03 -1.04 -15.15
CA ASN A 47 1.65 0.21 -15.62
C ASN A 47 3.17 0.29 -15.32
N LYS A 48 3.75 -0.73 -14.68
CA LYS A 48 5.18 -0.79 -14.29
C LYS A 48 5.60 0.37 -13.38
N ILE A 49 4.71 0.78 -12.48
CA ILE A 49 4.96 1.85 -11.51
C ILE A 49 5.20 1.22 -10.15
N GLY A 50 6.28 1.65 -9.48
CA GLY A 50 6.57 1.29 -8.11
C GLY A 50 6.79 2.53 -7.27
N LEU A 51 6.08 2.63 -6.14
CA LEU A 51 6.19 3.73 -5.21
C LEU A 51 6.56 3.21 -3.82
N ILE A 52 7.53 3.85 -3.19
CA ILE A 52 7.91 3.59 -1.80
C ILE A 52 8.02 4.91 -1.03
N ILE A 53 7.43 4.93 0.15
CA ILE A 53 7.54 6.03 1.11
C ILE A 53 8.17 5.48 2.39
N LEU A 54 9.23 6.14 2.84
CA LEU A 54 9.87 5.92 4.13
C LEU A 54 9.74 7.19 4.94
N SER A 55 9.28 7.07 6.19
CA SER A 55 8.96 8.21 7.03
C SER A 55 9.44 8.01 8.46
N ASN A 56 9.94 9.09 9.07
CA ASN A 56 10.24 9.18 10.50
C ASN A 56 9.00 9.51 11.36
N VAL A 57 7.80 9.31 10.82
CA VAL A 57 6.55 9.34 11.59
C VAL A 57 6.37 7.99 12.26
N SER A 58 6.33 7.98 13.59
CA SER A 58 6.01 6.80 14.38
C SER A 58 4.72 6.12 13.90
N ALA A 59 4.69 4.78 13.88
CA ALA A 59 3.46 4.03 13.62
C ALA A 59 2.35 4.32 14.66
N PHE A 60 2.73 4.75 15.86
CA PHE A 60 1.82 5.13 16.94
C PHE A 60 1.38 6.60 16.90
N ASN A 61 1.88 7.38 15.94
CA ASN A 61 1.35 8.71 15.69
C ASN A 61 -0.11 8.60 15.20
N SER A 62 -1.01 9.45 15.70
CA SER A 62 -2.42 9.45 15.29
C SER A 62 -2.64 9.73 13.80
N LYS A 63 -1.62 10.26 13.11
CA LYS A 63 -1.62 10.54 11.67
C LYS A 63 -0.75 9.57 10.85
N SER A 64 -0.29 8.45 11.42
CA SER A 64 0.56 7.49 10.69
C SER A 64 -0.12 6.94 9.42
N GLY A 65 -1.44 6.79 9.42
CA GLY A 65 -2.23 6.41 8.23
C GLY A 65 -2.14 7.41 7.07
N ALA A 66 -1.69 8.65 7.29
CA ALA A 66 -1.44 9.60 6.21
C ALA A 66 -0.32 9.16 5.28
N ILE A 67 0.60 8.30 5.74
CA ILE A 67 1.68 7.75 4.91
C ILE A 67 1.11 6.81 3.83
N ASP A 68 0.12 5.99 4.18
CA ASP A 68 -0.58 5.13 3.23
C ASP A 68 -1.45 5.97 2.27
N GLY A 69 -2.15 6.98 2.79
CA GLY A 69 -2.93 7.92 1.98
C GLY A 69 -2.06 8.66 0.94
N LEU A 70 -0.87 9.11 1.34
CA LEU A 70 0.08 9.75 0.42
C LEU A 70 0.58 8.77 -0.65
N CYS A 71 0.86 7.53 -0.28
CA CYS A 71 1.30 6.48 -1.19
C CYS A 71 0.28 6.23 -2.31
N PHE A 72 -0.97 5.90 -1.96
CA PHE A 72 -2.01 5.68 -2.96
C PHE A 72 -2.41 6.97 -3.69
N GLY A 73 -2.33 8.12 -3.03
CA GLY A 73 -2.56 9.41 -3.66
C GLY A 73 -1.57 9.70 -4.77
N LEU A 74 -0.27 9.51 -4.52
CA LEU A 74 0.77 9.69 -5.54
C LEU A 74 0.67 8.64 -6.64
N LEU A 75 0.44 7.37 -6.30
CA LEU A 75 0.31 6.29 -7.27
C LEU A 75 -0.81 6.58 -8.29
N LYS A 76 -1.98 7.01 -7.81
CA LYS A 76 -3.11 7.39 -8.67
C LYS A 76 -2.82 8.59 -9.58
N ASN A 77 -1.90 9.48 -9.22
CA ASN A 77 -1.50 10.59 -10.08
C ASN A 77 -0.44 10.20 -11.13
N MET A 78 0.04 8.96 -11.10
CA MET A 78 1.00 8.41 -12.07
C MET A 78 0.34 7.45 -13.09
N GLU A 79 -0.92 7.05 -12.86
CA GLU A 79 -1.81 6.43 -13.85
C GLU A 79 -2.23 7.44 -14.92
#